data_AF-A0A842IQ08-F1
#
_entry.id   AF-A0A842IQ08-F1
#
_cell.length_a   1.000
_cell.length_b   1.000
_cell.length_c   1.000
_cell.angle_alpha   90.00
_cell.angle_beta   90.00
_cell.angle_gamma   90.00
#
_symmetry.space_group_name_H-M   'P 1'
#
loop_
_entity.id
_entity.type
_entity.pdbx_description
1 polymer ?
#
loop_
_entity_poly.entity_id
_entity_poly.type
_entity_poly.pdbx_seq_one_letter_code
_entity_poly.pdbx_strand_id
1 'polypeptide(L)'
;MNKIFSVLIIFLALNCKSTENQAKMANEAVVLIAKGNLYGAGAEGIKKQHLVITERQDWNNLITKLNSVNNVSNGFTETAIDFSKYTVIAVFDEVKTSGGYSVELDIASHSDKTVIKVTQNSPDGMATAVMTQPYYIAKVSKTNLPIEFQ
;
A
#
# COMPACT_ATOMS: atom_id res chain seq x y z
N MET A 1 54.40 -46.64 -41.05
CA MET A 1 54.46 -46.20 -39.64
C MET A 1 54.29 -44.69 -39.60
N ASN A 2 53.61 -44.21 -38.56
CA ASN A 2 53.40 -42.80 -38.18
C ASN A 2 52.14 -42.14 -38.79
N LYS A 3 50.98 -42.51 -38.23
CA LYS A 3 49.79 -41.64 -38.25
C LYS A 3 49.81 -40.81 -36.97
N ILE A 4 50.10 -39.51 -37.10
CA ILE A 4 50.05 -38.52 -36.03
C ILE A 4 48.57 -38.30 -35.70
N PHE A 5 48.14 -38.74 -34.51
CA PHE A 5 46.81 -38.48 -33.97
C PHE A 5 46.83 -37.08 -33.37
N SER A 6 46.42 -36.07 -34.14
CA SER A 6 46.28 -34.70 -33.67
C SER A 6 44.89 -34.55 -33.05
N VAL A 7 44.79 -34.70 -31.73
CA VAL A 7 43.55 -34.45 -30.96
C VAL A 7 43.50 -32.96 -30.65
N LEU A 8 42.73 -32.22 -31.44
CA LEU A 8 42.41 -30.82 -31.19
C LEU A 8 41.25 -30.76 -30.17
N ILE A 9 41.59 -30.58 -28.89
CA ILE A 9 40.61 -30.34 -27.82
C ILE A 9 40.11 -28.90 -27.98
N ILE A 10 38.89 -28.74 -28.50
CA ILE A 10 38.19 -27.47 -28.59
C ILE A 10 37.62 -27.15 -27.21
N PHE A 11 38.24 -26.22 -26.50
CA PHE A 11 37.67 -25.55 -25.34
C PHE A 11 36.52 -24.63 -25.79
N LEU A 12 35.28 -25.11 -25.67
CA LEU A 12 34.10 -24.24 -25.70
C LEU A 12 33.75 -23.83 -24.27
N ALA A 13 34.40 -22.76 -23.79
CA ALA A 13 33.89 -22.01 -22.65
C ALA A 13 32.64 -21.23 -23.11
N LEU A 14 31.47 -21.83 -22.94
CA LEU A 14 30.19 -21.12 -23.01
C LEU A 14 30.11 -20.17 -21.81
N ASN A 15 30.68 -18.98 -21.98
CA ASN A 15 30.48 -17.86 -21.07
C ASN A 15 29.07 -17.31 -21.32
N CYS A 16 28.08 -18.03 -20.80
CA CYS A 16 26.70 -17.56 -20.77
C CYS A 16 26.65 -16.41 -19.77
N LYS A 17 26.85 -15.18 -20.26
CA LYS A 17 26.36 -13.99 -19.57
C LYS A 17 24.85 -14.17 -19.47
N SER A 18 24.38 -14.71 -18.35
CA SER A 18 23.01 -14.51 -17.94
C SER A 18 22.87 -13.03 -17.68
N THR A 19 22.48 -12.28 -18.71
CA THR A 19 21.81 -11.00 -18.51
C THR A 19 20.56 -11.34 -17.74
N GLU A 20 20.64 -11.18 -16.42
CA GLU A 20 19.46 -11.04 -15.58
C GLU A 20 18.67 -9.88 -16.17
N ASN A 21 17.67 -10.23 -16.97
CA ASN A 21 16.55 -9.34 -17.23
C ASN A 21 15.87 -9.14 -15.88
N GLN A 22 16.38 -8.18 -15.10
CA GLN A 22 15.55 -7.48 -14.15
C GLN A 22 14.47 -6.81 -14.98
N ALA A 23 13.39 -7.54 -15.22
CA ALA A 23 12.13 -6.96 -15.59
C ALA A 23 11.87 -5.88 -14.54
N LYS A 24 12.01 -4.61 -14.95
CA LYS A 24 11.44 -3.49 -14.21
C LYS A 24 9.97 -3.83 -14.05
N MET A 25 9.61 -4.36 -12.88
CA MET A 25 8.23 -4.61 -12.51
C MET A 25 7.49 -3.29 -12.69
N ALA A 26 6.45 -3.33 -13.52
CA ALA A 26 5.59 -2.19 -13.76
C ALA A 26 5.12 -1.68 -12.39
N ASN A 27 5.37 -0.39 -12.13
CA ASN A 27 4.81 0.33 -11.00
C ASN A 27 3.30 0.41 -11.24
N GLU A 28 2.56 -0.64 -10.85
CA GLU A 28 1.10 -0.59 -10.86
C GLU A 28 0.66 0.46 -9.86
N ALA A 29 0.06 1.53 -10.39
CA ALA A 29 -0.17 2.77 -9.68
C ALA A 29 -1.00 2.54 -8.42
N VAL A 30 -0.48 3.00 -7.28
CA VAL A 30 -1.27 3.24 -6.07
C VAL A 30 -2.38 4.23 -6.42
N VAL A 31 -3.63 3.85 -6.22
CA VAL A 31 -4.78 4.73 -6.47
C VAL A 31 -5.36 5.18 -5.15
N LEU A 32 -5.32 6.49 -4.89
CA LEU A 32 -5.97 7.10 -3.74
C LEU A 32 -7.50 6.94 -3.83
N ILE A 33 -8.10 6.36 -2.79
CA ILE A 33 -9.56 6.32 -2.61
C ILE A 33 -10.02 7.54 -1.84
N ALA A 34 -9.40 7.80 -0.69
CA ALA A 34 -9.67 8.95 0.15
C ALA A 34 -8.56 9.15 1.17
N LYS A 35 -8.32 10.39 1.57
CA LYS A 35 -7.53 10.73 2.76
C LYS A 35 -8.14 11.94 3.44
N GLY A 36 -7.94 12.08 4.74
CA GLY A 36 -8.45 13.22 5.48
C GLY A 36 -8.51 12.97 6.98
N ASN A 37 -9.51 13.55 7.61
CA ASN A 37 -9.73 13.49 9.04
C ASN A 37 -11.18 13.07 9.32
N LEU A 38 -11.37 12.11 10.23
CA LEU A 38 -12.68 11.86 10.84
C LEU A 38 -12.91 12.88 11.96
N TYR A 39 -14.18 13.22 12.20
CA TYR A 39 -14.58 14.28 13.13
C TYR A 39 -15.54 13.79 14.23
N GLY A 40 -15.79 12.49 14.36
CA GLY A 40 -16.63 11.92 15.42
C GLY A 40 -15.92 11.72 16.74
N ALA A 41 -14.71 12.25 16.92
CA ALA A 41 -13.94 12.14 18.16
C ALA A 41 -13.77 10.70 18.68
N GLY A 42 -13.72 9.72 17.76
CA GLY A 42 -13.58 8.29 18.06
C GLY A 42 -14.91 7.54 18.21
N ALA A 43 -16.06 8.22 18.11
CA ALA A 43 -17.37 7.58 18.13
C ALA A 43 -17.59 6.63 16.92
N GLU A 44 -16.81 6.78 15.85
CA GLU A 44 -16.76 5.82 14.74
C GLU A 44 -16.28 4.42 15.16
N GLY A 45 -15.66 4.30 16.34
CA GLY A 45 -15.16 3.02 16.86
C GLY A 45 -13.97 2.47 16.08
N ILE A 46 -13.24 3.33 15.36
CA ILE A 46 -12.05 2.99 14.60
C ILE A 46 -10.82 3.32 15.47
N LYS A 47 -10.08 2.29 15.88
CA LYS A 47 -8.80 2.47 16.61
C LYS A 47 -7.67 2.79 15.63
N LYS A 48 -6.55 3.32 16.14
CA LYS A 48 -5.28 3.39 15.41
C LYS A 48 -4.92 1.99 14.91
N GLN A 49 -4.83 1.81 13.59
CA GLN A 49 -4.57 0.51 12.98
C GLN A 49 -4.21 0.64 11.50
N HIS A 50 -3.56 -0.40 10.99
CA HIS A 50 -3.31 -0.61 9.57
C HIS A 50 -4.15 -1.81 9.11
N LEU A 51 -4.82 -1.67 7.97
CA LEU A 51 -5.69 -2.69 7.40
C LEU A 51 -5.25 -3.03 5.98
N VAL A 52 -5.21 -4.32 5.71
CA VAL A 52 -5.12 -4.89 4.37
C VAL A 52 -6.45 -5.59 4.12
N ILE A 53 -7.26 -5.02 3.23
CA ILE A 53 -8.62 -5.46 2.97
C ILE A 53 -8.65 -6.11 1.60
N THR A 54 -8.87 -7.42 1.59
CA THR A 54 -8.88 -8.26 0.38
C THR A 54 -10.27 -8.72 -0.02
N GLU A 55 -11.30 -8.39 0.78
CA GLU A 55 -12.67 -8.86 0.59
C GLU A 55 -13.70 -7.74 0.72
N ARG A 56 -14.79 -7.89 -0.04
CA ARG A 56 -15.90 -6.92 -0.07
C ARG A 56 -16.59 -6.76 1.27
N GLN A 57 -16.72 -7.83 2.05
CA GLN A 57 -17.42 -7.79 3.33
C GLN A 57 -16.70 -6.86 4.33
N ASP A 58 -15.38 -6.99 4.45
CA ASP A 58 -14.57 -6.16 5.34
C ASP A 58 -14.53 -4.70 4.89
N TRP A 59 -14.51 -4.47 3.58
CA TRP A 59 -14.62 -3.12 3.02
C TRP A 59 -15.96 -2.46 3.35
N ASN A 60 -17.07 -3.19 3.20
CA ASN A 60 -18.39 -2.70 3.57
C ASN A 60 -18.47 -2.43 5.08
N ASN A 61 -17.93 -3.32 5.91
CA ASN A 61 -17.88 -3.14 7.35
C ASN A 61 -17.09 -1.86 7.73
N LEU A 62 -15.97 -1.59 7.05
CA LEU A 62 -15.20 -0.37 7.25
C LEU A 62 -15.99 0.87 6.82
N ILE A 63 -16.63 0.86 5.64
CA ILE A 63 -17.48 1.95 5.18
C ILE A 63 -18.62 2.23 6.19
N THR A 64 -19.27 1.19 6.73
CA THR A 64 -20.32 1.37 7.73
C THR A 64 -19.79 2.07 8.99
N LYS A 65 -18.59 1.72 9.46
CA LYS A 65 -17.97 2.42 10.60
C LYS A 65 -17.63 3.87 10.29
N LEU A 66 -17.00 4.11 9.14
CA LEU A 66 -16.66 5.46 8.66
C LEU A 66 -17.90 6.36 8.55
N ASN A 67 -19.03 5.77 8.15
CA ASN A 67 -20.29 6.47 7.97
C ASN A 67 -21.14 6.61 9.25
N SER A 68 -20.70 6.04 10.37
CA SER A 68 -21.53 5.95 11.59
C SER A 68 -21.81 7.29 12.26
N VAL A 69 -20.94 8.28 12.07
CA VAL A 69 -21.10 9.65 12.61
C VAL A 69 -21.36 10.66 11.50
N ASN A 70 -20.54 10.64 10.45
CA ASN A 70 -20.65 11.49 9.27
C ASN A 70 -20.59 10.61 8.03
N ASN A 71 -21.24 10.97 6.92
CA ASN A 71 -21.15 10.19 5.68
C ASN A 71 -19.81 10.45 4.95
N VAL A 72 -18.72 9.91 5.51
CA VAL A 72 -17.34 10.07 5.01
C VAL A 72 -17.17 9.49 3.61
N SER A 73 -17.86 8.38 3.32
CA SER A 73 -17.76 7.70 2.03
C SER A 73 -18.26 8.52 0.83
N ASN A 74 -19.06 9.56 1.05
CA ASN A 74 -19.46 10.50 -0.02
C ASN A 74 -18.26 11.24 -0.63
N GLY A 75 -17.15 11.36 0.11
CA GLY A 75 -15.92 11.97 -0.39
C GLY A 75 -14.97 10.98 -1.08
N PHE A 76 -15.35 9.70 -1.19
CA PHE A 76 -14.48 8.69 -1.80
C PHE A 76 -14.53 8.81 -3.33
N THR A 77 -13.39 8.61 -3.98
CA THR A 77 -13.33 8.56 -5.45
C THR A 77 -14.13 7.37 -6.00
N GLU A 78 -14.19 6.28 -5.25
CA GLU A 78 -15.00 5.09 -5.55
C GLU A 78 -15.31 4.29 -4.28
N THR A 79 -16.40 3.53 -4.30
CA THR A 79 -16.72 2.53 -3.26
C THR A 79 -16.87 1.11 -3.86
N ALA A 80 -17.05 1.00 -5.18
CA ALA A 80 -17.21 -0.25 -5.90
C ALA A 80 -15.84 -0.83 -6.31
N ILE A 81 -15.20 -1.61 -5.42
CA ILE A 81 -13.89 -2.21 -5.66
C ILE A 81 -14.01 -3.62 -6.24
N ASP A 82 -13.24 -3.89 -7.29
CA ASP A 82 -13.02 -5.24 -7.82
C ASP A 82 -11.89 -5.96 -7.04
N PHE A 83 -12.26 -6.68 -5.98
CA PHE A 83 -11.33 -7.44 -5.14
C PHE A 83 -10.68 -8.66 -5.83
N SER A 84 -11.07 -8.98 -7.07
CA SER A 84 -10.31 -9.92 -7.88
C SER A 84 -9.02 -9.30 -8.43
N LYS A 85 -8.99 -7.96 -8.56
CA LYS A 85 -7.87 -7.20 -9.13
C LYS A 85 -7.15 -6.30 -8.13
N TYR A 86 -7.81 -5.89 -7.05
CA TYR A 86 -7.28 -4.90 -6.13
C TYR A 86 -7.35 -5.36 -4.67
N THR A 87 -6.40 -4.85 -3.89
CA THR A 87 -6.39 -4.89 -2.42
C THR A 87 -6.50 -3.46 -1.91
N VAL A 88 -7.34 -3.22 -0.90
CA VAL A 88 -7.46 -1.91 -0.25
C VAL A 88 -6.51 -1.85 0.94
N ILE A 89 -5.76 -0.77 1.02
CA ILE A 89 -4.92 -0.40 2.16
C ILE A 89 -5.60 0.75 2.88
N ALA A 90 -5.87 0.59 4.18
CA ALA A 90 -6.41 1.65 5.01
C ALA A 90 -5.55 1.85 6.26
N VAL A 91 -5.17 3.08 6.54
CA VAL A 91 -4.40 3.47 7.72
C VAL A 91 -5.17 4.53 8.47
N PHE A 92 -5.34 4.30 9.77
CA PHE A 92 -5.97 5.21 10.70
C PHE A 92 -4.97 5.54 11.81
N ASP A 93 -4.76 6.82 12.10
CA ASP A 93 -4.01 7.23 13.28
C ASP A 93 -4.92 7.21 14.53
N GLU A 94 -4.35 7.55 15.68
CA GLU A 94 -5.11 7.83 16.90
C GLU A 94 -5.96 9.10 16.77
N VAL A 95 -6.96 9.22 17.66
CA VAL A 95 -7.72 10.45 17.80
C VAL A 95 -6.81 11.54 18.39
N LYS A 96 -6.73 12.68 17.71
CA LYS A 96 -5.98 13.87 18.11
C LYS A 96 -6.91 14.88 18.76
N THR A 97 -6.39 15.62 19.73
CA THR A 97 -7.14 16.66 20.46
C THR A 97 -7.19 18.00 19.73
N SER A 98 -6.51 18.11 18.59
CA SER A 98 -6.45 19.29 17.73
C SER A 98 -6.36 18.87 16.26
N GLY A 99 -6.65 19.82 15.35
CA GLY A 99 -6.58 19.59 13.92
C GLY A 99 -5.20 19.82 13.34
N GLY A 100 -5.08 19.61 12.02
CA GLY A 100 -3.83 19.83 11.27
C GLY A 100 -2.89 18.63 11.22
N TYR A 101 -3.31 17.49 11.77
CA TYR A 101 -2.62 16.21 11.58
C TYR A 101 -3.03 15.56 10.26
N SER A 102 -2.12 14.79 9.67
CA SER A 102 -2.38 13.97 8.49
C SER A 102 -1.60 12.68 8.50
N VAL A 103 -2.03 11.73 7.67
CA VAL A 103 -1.31 10.50 7.35
C VAL A 103 -1.01 10.52 5.85
N GLU A 104 0.18 10.13 5.47
CA GLU A 104 0.58 9.89 4.09
C GLU A 104 1.14 8.47 3.95
N LEU A 105 0.93 7.86 2.79
CA LEU A 105 1.45 6.54 2.45
C LEU A 105 2.39 6.65 1.26
N ASP A 106 3.54 5.98 1.37
CA ASP A 106 4.42 5.68 0.25
C ASP A 106 4.49 4.16 0.10
N ILE A 107 4.16 3.64 -1.09
CA ILE A 107 4.03 2.21 -1.32
C ILE A 107 5.06 1.80 -2.38
N ALA A 108 5.97 0.92 -1.97
CA ALA A 108 7.00 0.37 -2.83
C ALA A 108 6.77 -1.14 -3.01
N SER A 109 6.66 -1.57 -4.27
CA SER A 109 6.64 -2.99 -4.60
C SER A 109 8.05 -3.49 -4.86
N HIS A 110 8.46 -4.51 -4.11
CA HIS A 110 9.69 -5.26 -4.31
C HIS A 110 9.36 -6.66 -4.87
N SER A 111 10.39 -7.42 -5.23
CA SER A 111 10.24 -8.77 -5.79
C SER A 111 9.67 -9.78 -4.79
N ASP A 112 9.87 -9.57 -3.50
CA ASP A 112 9.54 -10.47 -2.40
C ASP A 112 8.43 -9.95 -1.49
N LYS A 113 8.18 -8.64 -1.49
CA LYS A 113 7.18 -7.99 -0.64
C LYS A 113 6.71 -6.64 -1.19
N THR A 114 5.59 -6.16 -0.67
CA THR A 114 5.16 -4.77 -0.81
C THR A 114 5.35 -4.05 0.52
N VAL A 115 6.10 -2.96 0.51
CA VAL A 115 6.36 -2.13 1.69
C VAL A 115 5.46 -0.90 1.64
N ILE A 116 4.76 -0.63 2.74
CA ILE A 116 3.91 0.55 2.93
C ILE A 116 4.53 1.38 4.04
N LYS A 117 5.18 2.48 3.66
CA LYS A 117 5.73 3.44 4.60
C LYS A 117 4.64 4.41 5.03
N VAL A 118 4.37 4.47 6.34
CA VAL A 118 3.37 5.36 6.93
C VAL A 118 4.06 6.59 7.50
N THR A 119 3.69 7.78 7.02
CA THR A 119 4.18 9.05 7.56
C THR A 119 3.04 9.78 8.26
N GLN A 120 3.25 10.15 9.53
CA GLN A 120 2.31 10.92 10.32
C GLN A 120 2.83 12.36 10.43
N ASN A 121 2.04 13.33 9.99
CA ASN A 121 2.41 14.74 10.07
C ASN A 121 1.63 15.43 11.19
N SER A 122 2.31 16.33 11.90
CA SER A 122 1.72 17.23 12.89
C SER A 122 1.57 18.64 12.32
N PRO A 123 0.64 19.46 12.85
CA PRO A 123 0.55 20.86 12.48
C PRO A 123 1.83 21.62 12.86
N ASP A 124 2.28 22.51 11.99
CA ASP A 124 3.32 23.49 12.30
C ASP A 124 2.69 24.71 12.97
N GLY A 125 3.12 25.03 14.19
CA GLY A 125 2.63 26.20 14.93
C GLY A 125 1.25 26.00 15.56
N MET A 126 0.36 26.99 15.43
CA MET A 126 -0.96 26.96 16.07
C MET A 126 -1.90 25.99 15.38
N ALA A 127 -2.42 25.01 16.14
CA ALA A 127 -3.41 24.05 15.68
C ALA A 127 -4.84 24.50 16.02
N THR A 128 -5.83 24.03 15.24
CA THR A 128 -7.24 24.27 15.55
C THR A 128 -7.67 23.42 16.75
N ALA A 129 -8.53 23.96 17.62
CA ALA A 129 -9.08 23.25 18.77
C ALA A 129 -10.26 22.33 18.38
N VAL A 130 -10.04 21.45 17.40
CA VAL A 130 -11.03 20.48 16.90
C VAL A 130 -10.43 19.09 16.97
N MET A 131 -11.12 18.15 17.61
CA MET A 131 -10.67 16.75 17.65
C MET A 131 -10.80 16.11 16.28
N THR A 132 -9.76 15.43 15.83
CA THR A 132 -9.76 14.73 14.54
C THR A 132 -9.13 13.35 14.63
N GLN A 133 -9.38 12.51 13.63
CA GLN A 133 -8.64 11.26 13.45
C GLN A 133 -8.15 11.15 12.01
N PRO A 134 -6.86 11.37 11.75
CA PRO A 134 -6.28 11.25 10.42
C PRO A 134 -6.43 9.84 9.83
N TYR A 135 -6.73 9.76 8.54
CA TYR A 135 -6.77 8.50 7.80
C TYR A 135 -6.29 8.65 6.35
N TYR A 136 -5.84 7.53 5.79
CA TYR A 136 -5.52 7.38 4.37
C TYR A 136 -6.01 6.02 3.88
N ILE A 137 -6.72 6.00 2.76
CA ILE A 137 -7.23 4.80 2.11
C ILE A 137 -6.82 4.82 0.64
N ALA A 138 -6.13 3.78 0.20
CA ALA A 138 -5.71 3.56 -1.17
C ALA A 138 -6.11 2.16 -1.63
N LYS A 139 -6.15 1.94 -2.94
CA LYS A 139 -6.08 0.59 -3.49
C LYS A 139 -4.78 0.40 -4.25
N VAL A 140 -4.28 -0.82 -4.16
CA VAL A 140 -3.14 -1.31 -4.93
C VAL A 140 -3.59 -2.54 -5.68
N SER A 141 -2.88 -2.88 -6.75
CA SER A 141 -3.15 -4.15 -7.42
C SER A 141 -2.97 -5.32 -6.47
N LYS A 142 -3.77 -6.35 -6.70
CA LYS A 142 -3.77 -7.56 -5.89
C LYS A 142 -2.42 -8.25 -6.04
N THR A 143 -1.82 -8.57 -4.89
CA THR A 143 -0.54 -9.25 -4.80
C THR A 143 -0.65 -10.44 -3.87
N ASN A 144 0.11 -11.49 -4.17
CA ASN A 144 0.30 -12.63 -3.26
C ASN A 144 1.55 -12.45 -2.38
N LEU A 145 2.32 -11.38 -2.60
CA LEU A 145 3.49 -11.07 -1.79
C LEU A 145 3.03 -10.54 -0.41
N PRO A 146 3.79 -10.80 0.65
CA PRO A 146 3.58 -10.18 1.95
C PRO A 146 3.52 -8.65 1.84
N ILE A 147 2.60 -8.05 2.59
CA ILE A 147 2.49 -6.60 2.75
C ILE A 147 3.02 -6.23 4.13
N GLU A 148 4.02 -5.37 4.19
CA GLU A 148 4.67 -4.92 5.43
C GLU A 148 4.48 -3.42 5.62
N PHE A 149 4.07 -3.01 6.81
CA PHE A 149 3.99 -1.60 7.19
C PHE A 149 5.27 -1.18 7.92
N GLN A 150 5.78 0.01 7.59
CA GLN A 150 6.97 0.62 8.20
C GLN A 150 6.67 2.03 8.73
#